data_AF-A0A968XRZ3-F1
#
_entry.id   AF-A0A968XRZ3-F1
#
_cell.length_a   1.000
_cell.length_b   1.000
_cell.length_c   1.000
_cell.angle_alpha   90.00
_cell.angle_beta   90.00
_cell.angle_gamma   90.00
#
_symmetry.space_group_name_H-M   'P 1'
#
loop_
_entity.id
_entity.type
_entity.pdbx_description
1 polymer ?
#
loop_
_entity_poly.entity_id
_entity_poly.type
_entity_poly.pdbx_seq_one_letter_code
_entity_poly.pdbx_strand_id
1 'polypeptide(L)'
;MVVDGQIQFVGSNAQEAQNAIKTAVKTAKAKVDLSLNENKLAVEISNILKHSDSNINLAIAEDNLTINVRNGENGGRTLQHSAVVRELKSIGNVKSSENNFKTETTFQLDPEWKKKNLKLVVFVQNKENGQILGVNQIRL
;
A
#
# COMPACT_ATOMS: atom_id res chain seq x y z
N MET A 1 9.85 4.16 -10.37
CA MET A 1 8.44 4.02 -9.97
C MET A 1 7.93 2.70 -10.48
N VAL A 2 7.09 2.03 -9.69
CA VAL A 2 6.44 0.76 -10.06
C VAL A 2 4.94 0.96 -9.95
N VAL A 3 4.17 0.50 -10.95
CA VAL A 3 2.70 0.55 -10.96
C VAL A 3 2.16 -0.87 -11.01
N ASP A 4 1.25 -1.17 -10.07
CA ASP A 4 0.58 -2.46 -9.91
C ASP A 4 1.51 -3.69 -9.84
N GLY A 5 2.77 -3.48 -9.49
CA GLY A 5 3.80 -4.53 -9.46
C GLY A 5 4.23 -5.03 -10.84
N GLN A 6 3.76 -4.40 -11.93
CA GLN A 6 3.91 -4.91 -13.30
C GLN A 6 4.72 -4.00 -14.23
N ILE A 7 4.61 -2.68 -14.05
CA ILE A 7 5.28 -1.71 -14.93
C ILE A 7 6.29 -0.93 -14.10
N GLN A 8 7.51 -0.78 -14.60
CA GLN A 8 8.57 0.01 -13.99
C GLN A 8 9.09 1.09 -14.94
N PHE A 9 9.39 2.27 -14.40
CA PHE A 9 9.93 3.41 -15.15
C PHE A 9 10.55 4.46 -14.22
N VAL A 10 11.15 5.51 -14.79
CA VAL A 10 11.78 6.61 -14.03
C VAL A 10 10.72 7.42 -13.28
N GLY A 11 10.84 7.54 -11.95
CA GLY A 11 9.78 8.12 -11.11
C GLY A 11 9.53 9.62 -11.29
N SER A 12 10.47 10.36 -11.89
CA SER A 12 10.27 11.76 -12.24
C SER A 12 9.47 11.97 -13.53
N ASN A 13 9.18 10.91 -14.30
CA ASN A 13 8.40 11.00 -15.52
C ASN A 13 6.89 10.99 -15.23
N ALA A 14 6.32 12.17 -15.02
CA ALA A 14 4.90 12.33 -14.68
C ALA A 14 3.95 11.81 -15.78
N GLN A 15 4.32 11.97 -17.06
CA GLN A 15 3.48 11.52 -18.18
C GLN A 15 3.38 9.99 -18.24
N GLU A 16 4.51 9.32 -18.06
CA GLU A 16 4.58 7.86 -18.03
C GLU A 16 3.84 7.30 -16.80
N ALA A 17 3.95 7.96 -15.65
CA ALA A 17 3.17 7.61 -14.47
C ALA A 17 1.66 7.67 -14.72
N GLN A 18 1.17 8.76 -15.31
CA GLN A 18 -0.25 8.89 -15.63
C GLN A 18 -0.72 7.81 -16.61
N ASN A 19 0.09 7.49 -17.63
CA ASN A 19 -0.26 6.48 -18.63
C ASN A 19 -0.28 5.05 -18.03
N ALA A 20 0.72 4.72 -17.21
CA ALA A 20 0.78 3.44 -16.52
C ALA A 20 -0.40 3.26 -15.56
N ILE A 21 -0.76 4.28 -14.78
CA ILE A 21 -1.91 4.25 -13.86
C ILE A 21 -3.23 4.09 -14.63
N LYS A 22 -3.43 4.85 -15.73
CA LYS A 22 -4.64 4.72 -16.56
C LYS A 22 -4.81 3.32 -17.14
N THR A 23 -3.70 2.65 -17.46
CA THR A 23 -3.71 1.27 -17.94
C THR A 23 -4.06 0.29 -16.82
N ALA A 24 -3.43 0.47 -15.65
CA ALA A 24 -3.66 -0.35 -14.46
C ALA A 24 -5.13 -0.39 -14.02
N VAL A 25 -5.80 0.78 -14.04
CA VAL A 25 -7.23 0.91 -13.66
C VAL A 25 -8.18 0.06 -14.52
N LYS A 26 -7.80 -0.29 -15.75
CA LYS A 26 -8.62 -1.15 -16.63
C LYS A 26 -8.64 -2.61 -16.21
N THR A 27 -7.70 -3.03 -15.34
CA THR A 27 -7.63 -4.40 -14.86
C THR A 27 -8.57 -4.56 -13.67
N ALA A 28 -9.48 -5.53 -13.74
CA ALA A 28 -10.37 -5.84 -12.63
C ALA A 28 -9.54 -6.24 -11.39
N LYS A 29 -9.93 -5.70 -10.23
CA LYS A 29 -9.28 -5.93 -8.94
C LYS A 29 -10.21 -6.66 -7.98
N ALA A 30 -9.64 -7.45 -7.09
CA ALA A 30 -10.33 -8.00 -5.94
C ALA A 30 -10.87 -6.84 -5.08
N LYS A 31 -12.05 -7.04 -4.50
CA LYS A 31 -12.64 -6.12 -3.54
C LYS A 31 -11.94 -6.32 -2.20
N VAL A 32 -11.41 -5.24 -1.62
CA VAL A 32 -10.78 -5.25 -0.29
C VAL A 32 -11.59 -4.31 0.61
N ASP A 33 -12.32 -4.86 1.56
CA ASP A 33 -13.07 -4.13 2.57
C ASP A 33 -12.26 -4.08 3.88
N LEU A 34 -12.18 -2.89 4.47
CA LEU A 34 -11.40 -2.62 5.68
C LEU A 34 -12.31 -2.00 6.74
N SER A 35 -12.25 -2.51 7.96
CA SER A 35 -12.88 -1.87 9.11
C SER A 35 -11.91 -1.79 10.29
N LEU A 36 -11.93 -0.65 10.97
CA LEU A 36 -11.03 -0.35 12.07
C LEU A 36 -11.80 -0.36 13.38
N ASN A 37 -11.26 -1.07 14.37
CA ASN A 37 -11.71 -1.01 15.76
C ASN A 37 -10.48 -0.80 16.65
N GLU A 38 -10.30 0.43 17.15
CA GLU A 38 -9.12 0.85 17.91
C GLU A 38 -7.79 0.57 17.18
N ASN A 39 -7.06 -0.47 17.59
CA ASN A 39 -5.79 -0.93 17.03
C ASN A 39 -5.91 -2.27 16.29
N LYS A 40 -7.14 -2.73 16.03
CA LYS A 40 -7.45 -3.91 15.23
C LYS A 40 -7.99 -3.50 13.88
N LEU A 41 -7.42 -4.08 12.84
CA LEU A 41 -7.87 -3.94 11.46
C LEU A 41 -8.50 -5.27 11.03
N ALA A 42 -9.79 -5.26 10.76
CA ALA A 42 -10.46 -6.36 10.08
C ALA A 42 -10.37 -6.16 8.57
N VAL A 43 -10.01 -7.22 7.86
CA VAL A 43 -9.79 -7.24 6.43
C VAL A 43 -10.64 -8.34 5.82
N GLU A 44 -11.46 -7.98 4.85
CA GLU A 44 -12.25 -8.92 4.05
C GLU A 44 -11.94 -8.71 2.57
N ILE A 45 -11.55 -9.79 1.89
CA ILE A 45 -11.16 -9.75 0.49
C ILE A 45 -12.06 -10.72 -0.27
N SER A 46 -12.66 -10.24 -1.35
CA SER A 46 -13.54 -11.03 -2.21
C SER A 46 -13.25 -10.82 -3.69
N ASN A 47 -13.69 -11.77 -4.51
CA ASN A 47 -13.53 -11.74 -5.97
C ASN A 47 -12.07 -11.66 -6.41
N ILE A 48 -11.18 -12.40 -5.76
CA ILE A 48 -9.80 -12.53 -6.23
C ILE A 48 -9.85 -13.37 -7.52
N LEU A 49 -9.69 -12.70 -8.66
CA LEU A 49 -9.71 -13.36 -9.97
C LEU A 49 -8.46 -14.21 -10.14
N LYS A 50 -8.57 -15.25 -10.98
CA LYS A 50 -7.54 -16.26 -11.31
C LYS A 50 -6.11 -15.79 -11.01
N HIS A 51 -5.53 -16.35 -9.96
CA HIS A 51 -4.21 -15.97 -9.45
C HIS A 51 -3.40 -17.20 -9.03
N SER A 52 -2.08 -17.04 -8.92
CA SER A 52 -1.22 -17.95 -8.17
C SER A 52 -1.18 -17.55 -6.70
N ASP A 53 -0.50 -18.35 -5.87
CA ASP A 53 -0.39 -18.07 -4.44
C ASP A 53 0.02 -16.61 -4.19
N SER A 54 -0.72 -15.94 -3.31
CA SER A 54 -0.62 -14.50 -3.10
C SER A 54 -0.43 -14.17 -1.62
N ASN A 55 0.32 -13.11 -1.34
CA ASN A 55 0.47 -12.53 -0.02
C ASN A 55 -0.51 -11.40 0.19
N ILE A 56 -0.95 -11.22 1.43
CA ILE A 56 -1.75 -10.07 1.83
C ILE A 56 -0.86 -9.23 2.73
N ASN A 57 -0.56 -8.03 2.27
CA ASN A 57 0.37 -7.14 2.94
C ASN A 57 -0.38 -5.95 3.53
N LEU A 58 0.06 -5.53 4.72
CA LEU A 58 -0.33 -4.30 5.38
C LEU A 58 0.88 -3.36 5.40
N ALA A 59 0.71 -2.18 4.82
CA ALA A 59 1.64 -1.07 4.97
C ALA A 59 1.01 0.01 5.86
N ILE A 60 1.76 0.45 6.87
CA ILE A 60 1.46 1.66 7.64
C ILE A 60 2.28 2.78 7.03
N ALA A 61 1.62 3.82 6.50
CA ALA A 61 2.29 4.94 5.86
C ALA A 61 1.92 6.26 6.51
N GLU A 62 2.88 7.18 6.57
CA GLU A 62 2.72 8.51 7.14
C GLU A 62 2.85 9.59 6.04
N ASP A 63 1.86 10.46 5.95
CA ASP A 63 1.88 11.65 5.09
C ASP A 63 2.47 12.87 5.82
N ASN A 64 2.79 13.92 5.07
CA ASN A 64 3.22 15.23 5.59
C ASN A 64 4.48 15.18 6.47
N LEU A 65 5.41 14.29 6.16
CA LEU A 65 6.72 14.29 6.82
C LEU A 65 7.54 15.47 6.29
N THR A 66 7.91 16.34 7.22
CA THR A 66 8.67 17.56 6.92
C THR A 66 10.09 17.38 7.43
N ILE A 67 11.06 17.38 6.52
CA ILE A 67 12.48 17.36 6.87
C ILE A 67 13.07 18.73 6.56
N ASN A 68 13.68 19.37 7.56
CA ASN A 68 14.44 20.60 7.39
C ASN A 68 15.89 20.24 7.08
N VAL A 69 16.31 20.35 5.82
CA VAL A 69 17.69 20.12 5.42
C VAL A 69 18.52 21.36 5.75
N ARG A 70 19.25 21.31 6.87
CA ARG A 70 19.98 22.47 7.40
C ARG A 70 21.27 22.80 6.64
N ASN A 71 21.96 21.82 6.03
CA ASN A 71 23.23 22.00 5.32
C ASN A 71 23.34 21.09 4.08
N GLY A 72 24.14 21.48 3.08
CA GLY A 72 24.42 20.69 1.86
C GLY A 72 23.83 21.28 0.57
N GLU A 73 23.91 20.56 -0.55
CA GLU A 73 23.42 21.00 -1.88
C GLU A 73 21.90 21.31 -1.90
N ASN A 74 21.14 20.71 -0.98
CA ASN A 74 19.71 20.96 -0.75
C ASN A 74 19.45 21.87 0.47
N GLY A 75 20.48 22.51 1.02
CA GLY A 75 20.40 23.38 2.20
C GLY A 75 19.40 24.52 1.99
N GLY A 76 18.53 24.73 2.98
CA GLY A 76 17.50 25.78 2.96
C GLY A 76 16.17 25.37 2.33
N ARG A 77 16.01 24.13 1.84
CA ARG A 77 14.74 23.61 1.32
C ARG A 77 14.00 22.79 2.38
N THR A 78 12.68 22.98 2.44
CA THR A 78 11.76 22.12 3.18
C THR A 78 11.29 21.00 2.25
N LEU A 79 11.68 19.76 2.53
CA LEU A 79 11.21 18.60 1.78
C LEU A 79 9.95 18.05 2.45
N GLN A 80 8.84 18.06 1.70
CA GLN A 80 7.62 17.39 2.09
C GLN A 80 7.57 16.00 1.48
N HIS A 81 7.62 14.98 2.32
CA HIS A 81 7.42 13.60 1.91
C HIS A 81 5.98 13.18 2.19
N SER A 82 5.38 12.50 1.21
CA SER A 82 4.06 11.89 1.32
C SER A 82 4.20 10.38 1.25
N ALA A 83 3.29 9.67 1.93
CA ALA A 83 3.14 8.23 1.93
C ALA A 83 4.43 7.45 2.28
N VAL A 84 5.19 7.93 3.27
CA VAL A 84 6.39 7.22 3.74
C VAL A 84 5.96 5.99 4.52
N VAL A 85 6.32 4.81 4.02
CA VAL A 85 6.04 3.54 4.70
C VAL A 85 6.86 3.46 5.98
N ARG A 86 6.18 3.38 7.12
CA ARG A 86 6.74 3.20 8.47
C ARG A 86 6.89 1.72 8.83
N GLU A 87 5.92 0.91 8.44
CA GLU A 87 5.91 -0.54 8.65
C GLU A 87 5.30 -1.22 7.42
N LEU A 88 5.86 -2.36 7.03
CA LEU A 88 5.30 -3.25 6.02
C LEU A 88 5.38 -4.68 6.54
N LYS A 89 4.24 -5.38 6.61
CA LYS A 89 4.18 -6.78 7.04
C LYS A 89 3.18 -7.59 6.25
N SER A 90 3.44 -8.89 6.13
CA SER A 90 2.44 -9.85 5.66
C SER A 90 1.47 -10.17 6.79
N ILE A 91 0.18 -10.11 6.50
CA ILE A 91 -0.92 -10.38 7.43
C ILE A 91 -1.72 -11.64 7.03
N GLY A 92 -1.27 -12.34 5.99
CA GLY A 92 -1.88 -13.57 5.52
C GLY A 92 -1.43 -13.96 4.12
N ASN A 93 -1.89 -15.13 3.69
CA ASN A 93 -1.70 -15.63 2.35
C ASN A 93 -3.01 -16.24 1.85
N VAL A 94 -3.20 -16.20 0.53
CA VAL A 94 -4.32 -16.83 -0.16
C VAL A 94 -3.75 -17.76 -1.24
N LYS A 95 -4.18 -19.01 -1.22
CA LYS A 95 -3.73 -20.02 -2.18
C LYS A 95 -4.43 -19.80 -3.53
N SER A 96 -3.82 -20.24 -4.61
CA SER A 96 -4.41 -20.22 -5.96
C SER A 96 -5.81 -20.84 -6.09
N SER A 97 -6.20 -21.72 -5.16
CA SER A 97 -7.53 -22.35 -5.09
C SER A 97 -8.59 -21.52 -4.35
N GLU A 98 -8.22 -20.41 -3.72
CA GLU A 98 -9.08 -19.62 -2.83
C GLU A 98 -9.37 -18.25 -3.43
N ASN A 99 -10.64 -17.88 -3.58
CA ASN A 99 -11.01 -16.61 -4.20
C ASN A 99 -11.39 -15.51 -3.18
N ASN A 100 -11.38 -15.84 -1.89
CA ASN A 100 -11.78 -14.97 -0.79
C ASN A 100 -10.84 -15.17 0.40
N PHE A 101 -10.70 -14.14 1.23
CA PHE A 101 -9.90 -14.19 2.45
C PHE A 101 -10.47 -13.27 3.53
N LYS A 102 -10.35 -13.66 4.80
CA LYS A 102 -10.72 -12.83 5.94
C LYS A 102 -9.71 -12.98 7.06
N THR A 103 -9.31 -11.86 7.66
CA THR A 103 -8.45 -11.85 8.85
C THR A 103 -8.71 -10.63 9.71
N GLU A 104 -8.27 -10.71 10.96
CA GLU A 104 -8.08 -9.56 11.83
C GLU A 104 -6.61 -9.48 12.22
N THR A 105 -6.05 -8.29 12.18
CA THR A 105 -4.66 -8.05 12.56
C THR A 105 -4.57 -6.87 13.52
N THR A 106 -3.72 -7.01 14.53
CA THR A 106 -3.36 -5.90 15.41
C THR A 106 -2.15 -5.16 14.85
N PHE A 107 -2.12 -3.86 15.09
CA PHE A 107 -0.96 -3.03 14.78
C PHE A 107 -0.62 -2.14 15.97
N GLN A 108 0.66 -1.80 16.08
CA GLN A 108 1.17 -0.89 17.09
C GLN A 108 1.60 0.40 16.38
N LEU A 109 1.30 1.53 16.99
CA LEU A 109 1.73 2.82 16.50
C LEU A 109 2.86 3.31 17.37
N ASP A 110 3.96 3.69 16.74
CA ASP A 110 5.02 4.39 17.46
C ASP A 110 4.46 5.73 17.98
N PRO A 111 4.69 6.09 19.26
CA PRO A 111 4.29 7.37 19.81
C PRO A 111 4.82 8.60 19.05
N GLU A 112 5.94 8.46 18.32
CA GLU A 112 6.50 9.53 17.50
C GLU A 112 5.72 9.78 16.21
N TRP A 113 4.91 8.82 15.76
CA TRP A 113 4.12 8.96 14.54
C TRP A 113 2.89 9.84 14.76
N LYS A 114 2.63 10.74 13.82
CA LYS A 114 1.45 11.61 13.90
C LYS A 114 0.24 10.83 13.43
N LYS A 115 -0.55 10.27 14.35
CA LYS A 115 -1.74 9.45 14.02
C LYS A 115 -2.63 10.05 12.93
N LYS A 116 -2.91 11.35 12.97
CA LYS A 116 -3.71 12.09 11.96
C LYS A 116 -3.16 12.05 10.52
N ASN A 117 -1.88 11.72 10.37
CA ASN A 117 -1.18 11.60 9.09
C ASN A 117 -1.02 10.14 8.66
N LEU A 118 -1.43 9.17 9.49
CA LEU A 118 -1.28 7.76 9.21
C LEU A 118 -2.41 7.24 8.34
N LYS A 119 -2.04 6.33 7.45
CA LYS A 119 -2.97 5.49 6.70
C LYS A 119 -2.48 4.05 6.71
N LEU A 120 -3.44 3.15 6.76
CA LEU A 120 -3.23 1.72 6.60
C LEU A 120 -3.59 1.36 5.16
N VAL A 121 -2.66 0.74 4.44
CA VAL A 121 -2.87 0.27 3.07
C VAL A 121 -2.77 -1.25 3.09
N VAL A 122 -3.83 -1.92 2.67
CA VAL A 122 -3.85 -3.37 2.53
C VAL A 122 -3.91 -3.71 1.05
N PHE A 123 -3.03 -4.61 0.62
CA PHE A 123 -2.99 -5.05 -0.77
C PHE A 123 -2.68 -6.54 -0.89
N VAL A 124 -3.27 -7.15 -1.91
CA VAL A 124 -3.05 -8.54 -2.31
C VAL A 124 -2.00 -8.55 -3.41
N GLN A 125 -0.91 -9.28 -3.20
CA GLN A 125 0.20 -9.35 -4.13
C GLN A 125 0.45 -10.80 -4.55
N ASN A 126 0.40 -11.04 -5.86
CA ASN A 126 0.79 -12.31 -6.45
C ASN A 126 2.28 -12.60 -6.18
N LYS A 127 2.60 -13.78 -5.64
CA LYS A 127 3.98 -14.14 -5.26
C LYS A 127 4.90 -14.40 -6.45
N GLU A 128 4.36 -14.88 -7.56
CA GLU A 128 5.15 -15.28 -8.72
C GLU A 128 5.59 -14.08 -9.55
N ASN A 129 4.70 -13.11 -9.75
CA ASN A 129 4.95 -11.99 -10.66
C ASN A 129 4.86 -10.61 -9.99
N GLY A 130 4.58 -10.53 -8.69
CA GLY A 130 4.49 -9.27 -7.95
C GLY A 130 3.25 -8.43 -8.23
N GLN A 131 2.33 -8.89 -9.08
CA GLN A 131 1.11 -8.17 -9.45
C GLN A 131 0.24 -7.85 -8.24
N ILE A 132 -0.24 -6.61 -8.18
CA ILE A 132 -1.25 -6.20 -7.20
C ILE A 132 -2.64 -6.60 -7.70
N LEU A 133 -3.28 -7.54 -7.00
CA LEU A 133 -4.58 -8.12 -7.36
C LEU A 133 -5.75 -7.36 -6.75
N GLY A 134 -5.53 -6.68 -5.64
CA GLY A 134 -6.53 -5.86 -4.95
C GLY A 134 -5.85 -4.96 -3.94
N VAL A 135 -6.42 -3.78 -3.69
CA VAL A 135 -5.89 -2.81 -2.75
C VAL A 135 -7.02 -1.95 -2.19
N ASN A 136 -6.93 -1.61 -0.91
CA ASN A 136 -7.71 -0.53 -0.32
C ASN A 136 -6.90 0.12 0.82
N GLN A 137 -7.35 1.30 1.27
CA GLN A 137 -6.73 2.01 2.38
C GLN A 137 -7.77 2.62 3.31
N ILE A 138 -7.37 2.86 4.56
CA ILE A 138 -8.13 3.61 5.56
C ILE A 138 -7.19 4.58 6.29
N ARG A 139 -7.70 5.76 6.68
CA ARG A 139 -6.97 6.73 7.50
C ARG A 139 -7.25 6.52 8.99
N LEU A 140 -6.25 6.81 9.83
CA LEU A 140 -6.35 6.74 11.28
C LEU A 140 -6.75 8.07 11.94
#